data_AF-A0ABD1Y770-F1
#
_entry.id   AF-A0ABD1Y770-F1
#
_cell.length_a   1.000
_cell.length_b   1.000
_cell.length_c   1.000
_cell.angle_alpha   90.00
_cell.angle_beta   90.00
_cell.angle_gamma   90.00
#
_symmetry.space_group_name_H-M   'P 1'
#
loop_
_entity.id
_entity.type
_entity.pdbx_description
1 polymer ?
#
loop_
_entity_poly.entity_id
_entity_poly.type
_entity_poly.pdbx_seq_one_letter_code
_entity_poly.pdbx_strand_id
1 'polypeptide(L)'
;MSRPEEEKATPRVTWMEKEKEIMSGFELQAFEELERGFQQVLSELQTDPSLDRFRVEYEKLHRALKKSHESEKRLIKKCRELNTEIQANSKKVETALAHSEEDQVLIMDLREEIGKAWKMVDATQEKEAKAKENIQALKQEIAHLNGIVNQHVTFVPQKDTQAVNLEEERLSLLRERDRLAATTAELKKELAAWIEKVRVLDEEKLTCEHDLVIVKSHLQGKRAECDR
;
A
#
# COMPACT_ATOMS: atom_id res chain seq x y z
N MET A 1 22.01 19.33 34.87
CA MET A 1 21.45 20.40 34.00
C MET A 1 21.98 21.72 34.51
N SER A 2 23.17 22.10 34.06
CA SER A 2 23.81 23.36 34.43
C SER A 2 23.42 24.40 33.41
N ARG A 3 22.75 25.45 33.89
CA ARG A 3 22.30 26.61 33.12
C ARG A 3 23.52 27.35 32.56
N PRO A 4 23.60 27.63 31.24
CA PRO A 4 24.69 28.44 30.71
C PRO A 4 24.52 29.87 31.22
N GLU A 5 25.60 30.43 31.74
CA GLU A 5 25.68 31.81 32.19
C GLU A 5 25.34 32.75 31.04
N GLU A 6 24.42 33.69 31.30
CA GLU A 6 24.18 34.83 30.43
C GLU A 6 25.48 35.65 30.36
N GLU A 7 26.22 35.45 29.27
CA GLU A 7 27.28 36.34 28.83
C GLU A 7 26.67 37.72 28.62
N LYS A 8 26.80 38.58 29.64
CA LYS A 8 26.44 39.99 29.55
C LYS A 8 27.27 40.59 28.44
N ALA A 9 26.64 40.81 27.29
CA ALA A 9 27.19 41.59 26.19
C ALA A 9 27.68 42.92 26.76
N THR A 10 28.99 43.02 26.94
CA THR A 10 29.66 44.26 27.30
C THR A 10 29.31 45.27 26.21
N PRO A 11 29.03 46.54 26.55
CA PRO A 11 28.85 47.56 25.54
C PRO A 11 30.16 47.60 24.75
N ARG A 12 30.11 47.11 23.51
CA ARG A 12 31.23 47.14 22.59
C ARG A 12 31.38 48.61 22.21
N VAL A 13 31.94 49.42 23.11
CA VAL A 13 32.62 50.66 22.72
C VAL A 13 33.71 50.17 21.80
N THR A 14 33.38 50.22 20.52
CA THR A 14 34.20 49.60 19.50
C THR A 14 35.55 50.31 19.55
N TRP A 15 36.64 49.57 19.56
CA TRP A 15 37.98 50.12 19.34
C TRP A 15 38.03 51.06 18.12
N MET A 16 37.05 50.94 17.23
CA MET A 16 36.72 51.79 16.08
C MET A 16 36.33 53.23 16.44
N GLU A 17 35.59 53.48 17.52
CA GLU A 17 35.24 54.86 17.95
C GLU A 17 36.48 55.59 18.48
N LYS A 18 37.30 54.88 19.27
CA LYS A 18 38.62 55.36 19.69
C LYS A 18 39.56 55.61 18.51
N GLU A 19 39.63 54.72 17.52
CA GLU A 19 40.46 54.92 16.31
C GLU A 19 39.99 56.10 15.44
N LYS A 20 38.68 56.37 15.40
CA LYS A 20 38.09 57.45 14.62
C LYS A 20 38.35 58.82 15.26
N GLU A 21 38.41 58.88 16.60
CA GLU A 21 38.80 60.08 17.36
C GLU A 21 40.29 60.40 17.27
N ILE A 22 41.17 59.41 17.18
CA ILE A 22 42.62 59.62 17.31
C ILE A 22 43.23 60.32 16.07
N MET A 23 42.75 60.09 14.83
CA MET A 23 43.62 60.32 13.65
C MET A 23 42.99 61.01 12.41
N SER A 24 42.14 62.04 12.50
CA SER A 24 41.57 62.58 11.24
C SER A 24 41.37 64.08 11.09
N GLY A 25 41.30 64.85 12.17
CA GLY A 25 41.17 66.30 12.09
C GLY A 25 42.24 67.03 12.90
N PHE A 26 42.42 66.58 14.14
CA PHE A 26 43.37 67.14 15.08
C PHE A 26 44.83 67.03 14.59
N GLU A 27 45.21 65.89 14.03
CA GLU A 27 46.57 65.69 13.50
C GLU A 27 46.88 66.50 12.24
N LEU A 28 45.86 66.78 11.42
CA LEU A 28 46.04 67.62 10.23
C LEU A 28 46.34 69.06 10.64
N GLN A 29 45.57 69.58 11.60
CA GLN A 29 45.74 70.93 12.16
C GLN A 29 47.07 71.08 12.90
N ALA A 30 47.42 70.09 13.73
CA ALA A 30 48.71 70.08 14.44
C ALA A 30 49.91 70.06 13.47
N PHE A 31 49.81 69.32 12.36
CA PHE A 31 50.87 69.28 11.35
C PHE A 31 50.97 70.59 10.55
N GLU A 32 49.85 71.23 10.24
CA GLU A 32 49.83 72.55 9.58
C GLU A 32 50.43 73.65 10.46
N GLU A 33 50.14 73.64 11.77
CA GLU A 33 50.77 74.55 12.73
C GLU A 33 52.28 74.34 12.83
N LEU A 34 52.71 73.07 12.82
CA LEU A 34 54.13 72.71 12.81
C LEU A 34 54.83 73.18 11.52
N GLU A 35 54.17 73.06 10.37
CA GLU A 35 54.68 73.52 9.08
C GLU A 35 54.88 75.05 9.08
N ARG A 36 53.92 75.79 9.63
CA ARG A 36 54.03 77.25 9.77
C ARG A 36 55.20 77.64 10.67
N GLY A 37 55.37 76.97 11.80
CA GLY A 37 56.52 77.19 12.70
C GLY A 37 57.86 76.88 12.02
N PHE A 38 57.90 75.82 11.22
CA PHE A 38 59.09 75.45 10.46
C PHE A 38 59.50 76.53 9.44
N GLN A 39 58.53 77.06 8.68
CA GLN A 39 58.79 78.15 7.71
C GLN A 39 59.28 79.41 8.40
N GLN A 40 58.74 79.74 9.57
CA GLN A 40 59.19 80.88 10.36
C GLN A 40 60.66 80.74 10.77
N VAL A 41 61.04 79.59 11.34
CA VAL A 41 62.42 79.31 11.76
C VAL A 41 63.38 79.34 10.56
N LEU A 42 62.99 78.81 9.40
CA LEU A 42 63.79 78.92 8.18
C LEU A 42 63.99 80.37 7.72
N SER A 43 62.97 81.21 7.81
CA SER A 43 63.08 82.63 7.44
C SER A 43 64.03 83.39 8.36
N GLU A 44 64.05 83.07 9.65
CA GLU A 44 64.95 83.66 10.63
C GLU A 44 66.41 83.21 10.36
N LEU A 45 66.61 81.92 10.13
CA LEU A 45 67.93 81.34 9.81
C LEU A 45 68.55 81.88 8.51
N GLN A 46 67.74 82.33 7.55
CA GLN A 46 68.23 82.94 6.30
C GLN A 46 68.89 84.31 6.50
N THR A 47 68.64 84.97 7.63
CA THR A 47 69.19 86.31 7.90
C THR A 47 70.64 86.30 8.37
N ASP A 48 71.15 85.14 8.82
CA ASP A 48 72.52 84.96 9.33
C ASP A 48 73.31 83.90 8.52
N PRO A 49 74.30 84.31 7.71
CA PRO A 49 75.14 83.40 6.92
C PRO A 49 75.94 82.38 7.74
N SER A 50 76.20 82.63 9.02
CA SER A 50 76.93 81.70 9.88
C SER A 50 76.12 80.44 10.25
N LEU A 51 74.78 80.52 10.13
CA LEU A 51 73.85 79.44 10.46
C LEU A 51 73.47 78.56 9.27
N ASP A 52 74.06 78.79 8.09
CA ASP A 52 73.65 78.13 6.85
C ASP A 52 73.82 76.60 6.89
N ARG A 53 74.85 76.10 7.60
CA ARG A 53 75.00 74.65 7.85
C ARG A 53 73.87 74.08 8.69
N PHE A 54 73.42 74.81 9.71
CA PHE A 54 72.30 74.37 10.55
C PHE A 54 70.99 74.38 9.75
N ARG A 55 70.78 75.41 8.93
CA ARG A 55 69.63 75.51 8.03
C ARG A 55 69.52 74.28 7.12
N VAL A 56 70.62 73.87 6.48
CA VAL A 56 70.63 72.68 5.61
C VAL A 56 70.24 71.41 6.37
N GLU A 57 70.74 71.22 7.59
CA GLU A 57 70.36 70.05 8.41
C GLU A 57 68.90 70.12 8.89
N TYR A 58 68.40 71.32 9.19
CA TYR A 58 67.00 71.55 9.56
C TYR A 58 66.04 71.26 8.39
N GLU A 59 66.39 71.68 7.17
CA GLU A 59 65.66 71.34 5.93
C GLU A 59 65.64 69.82 5.66
N LYS A 60 66.75 69.12 5.92
CA LYS A 60 66.80 67.65 5.81
C LYS A 60 65.89 66.97 6.81
N LEU A 61 65.91 67.40 8.08
CA LEU A 61 65.05 66.86 9.13
C LEU A 61 63.56 67.03 8.78
N HIS A 62 63.18 68.21 8.29
CA HIS A 62 61.80 68.47 7.89
C HIS A 62 61.35 67.65 6.69
N ARG A 63 62.22 67.48 5.69
CA ARG A 63 61.93 66.57 4.57
C ARG A 63 61.70 65.15 5.06
N ALA A 64 62.50 64.67 6.02
CA ALA A 64 62.32 63.36 6.63
C ALA A 64 61.00 63.27 7.41
N LEU A 65 60.65 64.31 8.20
CA LEU A 65 59.40 64.39 8.93
C LEU A 65 58.17 64.39 8.01
N LYS A 66 58.17 65.21 6.95
CA LYS A 66 57.11 65.22 5.92
C LYS A 66 56.91 63.84 5.30
N LYS A 67 58.00 63.19 4.91
CA LYS A 67 57.95 61.83 4.35
C LYS A 67 57.36 60.83 5.35
N SER A 68 57.77 60.91 6.62
CA SER A 68 57.22 60.05 7.69
C SER A 68 55.72 60.27 7.87
N HIS A 69 55.27 61.51 7.95
CA HIS A 69 53.86 61.85 8.13
C HIS A 69 52.99 61.44 6.93
N GLU A 70 53.49 61.57 5.70
CA GLU A 70 52.80 61.03 4.51
C GLU A 70 52.70 59.50 4.56
N SER A 71 53.74 58.81 5.02
CA SER A 71 53.72 57.35 5.15
C SER A 71 52.74 56.88 6.22
N GLU A 72 52.67 57.59 7.35
CA GLU A 72 51.72 57.38 8.43
C GLU A 72 50.28 57.57 7.96
N LYS A 73 49.97 58.66 7.23
CA LYS A 73 48.66 58.88 6.60
C LYS A 73 48.22 57.72 5.72
N ARG A 74 49.14 57.19 4.90
CA ARG A 74 48.86 56.01 4.05
C ARG A 74 48.60 54.76 4.88
N LEU A 75 49.37 54.56 5.95
CA LEU A 75 49.20 53.41 6.84
C LEU A 75 47.85 53.44 7.55
N ILE A 76 47.45 54.58 8.12
CA ILE A 76 46.14 54.75 8.77
C ILE A 76 45.01 54.49 7.78
N LYS A 77 45.10 55.03 6.56
CA LYS A 77 44.11 54.78 5.52
C LYS A 77 44.00 53.28 5.24
N LYS A 78 45.14 52.58 5.12
CA LYS A 78 45.15 51.14 4.88
C LYS A 78 44.58 50.34 6.04
N CYS A 79 44.89 50.72 7.29
CA CYS A 79 44.29 50.09 8.49
C CYS A 79 42.77 50.26 8.50
N ARG A 80 42.26 51.46 8.18
CA ARG A 80 40.80 51.70 8.08
C ARG A 80 40.16 50.85 6.99
N GLU A 81 40.75 50.80 5.80
CA GLU A 81 40.28 49.94 4.69
C GLU A 81 40.22 48.46 5.11
N LEU A 82 41.31 47.93 5.67
CA LEU A 82 41.38 46.54 6.13
C LEU A 82 40.36 46.26 7.24
N ASN A 83 40.16 47.19 8.18
CA ASN A 83 39.17 47.04 9.24
C ASN A 83 37.74 47.00 8.67
N THR A 84 37.42 47.85 7.68
CA THR A 84 36.11 47.79 7.00
C THR A 84 35.92 46.47 6.25
N GLU A 85 36.97 45.94 5.62
CA GLU A 85 36.94 44.67 4.91
C GLU A 85 36.77 43.49 5.87
N ILE A 86 37.48 43.49 7.01
CA ILE A 86 37.34 42.49 8.07
C ILE A 86 35.89 42.46 8.58
N GLN A 87 35.29 43.63 8.83
CA GLN A 87 33.89 43.70 9.27
C GLN A 87 32.92 43.19 8.22
N ALA A 88 33.11 43.56 6.96
CA ALA A 88 32.28 43.07 5.86
C ALA A 88 32.39 41.55 5.70
N ASN A 89 33.60 41.00 5.81
CA ASN A 89 33.83 39.57 5.72
C ASN A 89 33.25 38.82 6.92
N SER A 90 33.39 39.37 8.13
CA SER A 90 32.77 38.81 9.34
C SER A 90 31.27 38.65 9.18
N LYS A 91 30.57 39.65 8.63
CA LYS A 91 29.12 39.56 8.35
C LYS A 91 28.79 38.51 7.29
N LYS A 92 29.62 38.37 6.25
CA LYS A 92 29.46 37.32 5.23
C LYS A 92 29.61 35.92 5.84
N VAL A 93 30.59 35.74 6.73
CA VAL A 93 30.78 34.46 7.44
C VAL A 93 29.61 34.17 8.37
N GLU A 94 29.15 35.15 9.14
CA GLU A 94 28.00 35.01 10.04
C GLU A 94 26.72 34.64 9.29
N THR A 95 26.44 35.30 8.17
CA THR A 95 25.29 34.96 7.32
C THR A 95 25.42 33.58 6.67
N ALA A 96 26.61 33.20 6.18
CA ALA A 96 26.83 31.87 5.62
C ALA A 96 26.67 30.76 6.68
N LEU A 97 27.10 31.02 7.92
CA LEU A 97 26.92 30.09 9.04
C LEU A 97 25.43 29.90 9.36
N ALA A 98 24.66 31.00 9.45
CA ALA A 98 23.22 30.94 9.70
C ALA A 98 22.48 30.14 8.61
N HIS A 99 22.79 30.37 7.33
CA HIS A 99 22.21 29.57 6.23
C HIS A 99 22.60 28.09 6.35
N SER A 100 23.85 27.79 6.73
CA SER A 100 24.29 26.40 6.91
C SER A 100 23.56 25.70 8.07
N GLU A 101 23.23 26.42 9.14
CA GLU A 101 22.44 25.88 10.26
C GLU A 101 20.99 25.62 9.84
N GLU A 102 20.38 26.54 9.09
CA GLU A 102 19.04 26.37 8.50
C GLU A 102 18.99 25.18 7.54
N ASP A 103 19.98 25.04 6.66
CA ASP A 103 20.11 23.92 5.73
C ASP A 103 20.24 22.58 6.48
N GLN A 104 20.97 22.53 7.59
CA GLN A 104 21.10 21.32 8.41
C GLN A 104 19.76 20.88 9.01
N VAL A 105 18.95 21.84 9.47
CA VAL A 105 17.59 21.56 9.95
C VAL A 105 16.72 21.03 8.82
N LEU A 106 16.74 21.69 7.66
CA LEU A 106 15.96 21.24 6.50
C LEU A 106 16.36 19.85 6.02
N ILE A 107 17.66 19.54 5.99
CA ILE A 107 18.17 18.19 5.64
C ILE A 107 17.66 17.14 6.63
N MET A 108 17.61 17.47 7.93
CA MET A 108 17.08 16.56 8.94
C MET A 108 15.59 16.28 8.71
N ASP A 109 14.79 17.31 8.47
CA ASP A 109 13.35 17.19 8.22
C ASP A 109 13.07 16.34 6.97
N LEU A 110 13.78 16.61 5.87
CA LEU A 110 13.67 15.83 4.64
C LEU A 110 14.05 14.36 4.84
N ARG A 111 15.07 14.07 5.66
CA ARG A 111 15.43 12.68 6.00
C ARG A 111 14.32 11.98 6.79
N GLU A 112 13.66 12.69 7.69
CA GLU A 112 12.51 12.14 8.42
C GLU A 112 11.33 11.85 7.47
N GLU A 113 11.04 12.76 6.54
CA GLU A 113 9.99 12.58 5.53
C GLU A 113 10.27 11.38 4.61
N ILE A 114 11.51 11.22 4.16
CA ILE A 114 11.94 10.03 3.41
C ILE A 114 11.68 8.77 4.23
N GLY A 115 12.03 8.76 5.52
CA GLY A 115 11.74 7.64 6.41
C GLY A 115 10.24 7.32 6.55
N LYS A 116 9.38 8.35 6.59
CA LYS A 116 7.91 8.18 6.59
C LYS A 116 7.41 7.61 5.26
N ALA A 117 7.91 8.10 4.14
CA ALA A 117 7.55 7.62 2.81
C ALA A 117 7.94 6.15 2.61
N TRP A 118 9.14 5.75 3.05
CA TRP A 118 9.56 4.35 3.03
C TRP A 118 8.62 3.44 3.83
N LYS A 119 8.28 3.82 5.07
CA LYS A 119 7.31 3.06 5.88
C LYS A 119 5.94 2.94 5.21
N MET A 120 5.49 3.99 4.51
CA MET A 120 4.24 3.98 3.76
C MET A 120 4.30 3.02 2.56
N VAL A 121 5.42 2.98 1.85
CA VAL A 121 5.67 2.03 0.76
C VAL A 121 5.65 0.60 1.29
N ASP A 122 6.39 0.31 2.37
CA ASP A 122 6.43 -1.02 2.98
C ASP A 122 5.03 -1.50 3.40
N ALA A 123 4.27 -0.62 4.08
CA ALA A 123 2.89 -0.92 4.49
C ALA A 123 1.95 -1.16 3.29
N THR A 124 2.18 -0.46 2.17
CA THR A 124 1.39 -0.64 0.95
C THR A 124 1.75 -1.95 0.26
N GLN A 125 3.04 -2.30 0.19
CA GLN A 125 3.50 -3.58 -0.34
C GLN A 125 2.98 -4.76 0.48
N GLU A 126 2.97 -4.67 1.81
CA GLU A 126 2.40 -5.72 2.67
C GLU A 126 0.89 -5.90 2.41
N LYS A 127 0.13 -4.80 2.29
CA LYS A 127 -1.29 -4.84 1.93
C LYS A 127 -1.52 -5.44 0.54
N GLU A 128 -0.68 -5.07 -0.44
CA GLU A 128 -0.73 -5.62 -1.78
C GLU A 128 -0.46 -7.13 -1.78
N ALA A 129 0.54 -7.59 -1.03
CA ALA A 129 0.86 -9.02 -0.90
C ALA A 129 -0.33 -9.81 -0.34
N LYS A 130 -0.94 -9.34 0.77
CA LYS A 130 -2.15 -9.95 1.34
C LYS A 130 -3.32 -9.97 0.37
N ALA A 131 -3.52 -8.89 -0.38
CA ALA A 131 -4.56 -8.82 -1.40
C ALA A 131 -4.32 -9.85 -2.52
N LYS A 132 -3.07 -10.01 -2.97
CA LYS A 132 -2.70 -11.01 -3.98
C LYS A 132 -2.93 -12.45 -3.49
N GLU A 133 -2.57 -12.76 -2.25
CA GLU A 133 -2.85 -14.06 -1.63
C GLU A 133 -4.36 -14.34 -1.57
N ASN A 134 -5.16 -13.36 -1.13
CA ASN A 134 -6.62 -13.49 -1.09
C ASN A 134 -7.21 -13.72 -2.49
N ILE A 135 -6.73 -12.98 -3.51
CA ILE A 135 -7.15 -13.19 -4.90
C ILE A 135 -6.80 -14.61 -5.37
N GLN A 136 -5.63 -15.11 -5.01
CA GLN A 136 -5.22 -16.47 -5.38
C GLN A 136 -6.09 -17.53 -4.70
N ALA A 137 -6.38 -17.38 -3.40
CA ALA A 137 -7.28 -18.26 -2.67
C ALA A 137 -8.69 -18.28 -3.29
N LEU A 138 -9.25 -17.10 -3.59
CA LEU A 138 -10.55 -16.99 -4.26
C LEU A 138 -10.55 -17.62 -5.66
N LYS A 139 -9.47 -17.46 -6.44
CA LYS A 139 -9.34 -18.12 -7.75
C LYS A 139 -9.32 -19.65 -7.62
N GLN A 140 -8.65 -20.18 -6.60
CA GLN A 140 -8.64 -21.62 -6.33
C GLN A 140 -10.03 -22.12 -5.94
N GLU A 141 -10.75 -21.37 -5.10
CA GLU A 141 -12.13 -21.71 -4.71
C GLU A 141 -13.08 -21.68 -5.91
N ILE A 142 -12.99 -20.66 -6.77
CA ILE A 142 -13.76 -20.60 -8.02
C ILE A 142 -13.46 -21.83 -8.90
N ALA A 143 -12.19 -22.22 -9.04
CA ALA A 143 -11.82 -23.40 -9.80
C ALA A 143 -12.37 -24.69 -9.18
N HIS A 144 -12.33 -24.81 -7.85
CA HIS A 144 -12.88 -25.94 -7.12
C HIS A 144 -14.40 -26.07 -7.31
N LEU A 145 -15.14 -24.98 -7.09
CA LEU A 145 -16.59 -24.93 -7.26
C LEU A 145 -17.00 -25.20 -8.71
N ASN A 146 -16.30 -24.63 -9.69
CA ASN A 146 -16.53 -24.94 -11.11
C ASN A 146 -16.31 -26.43 -11.40
N GLY A 147 -15.32 -27.06 -10.78
CA GLY A 147 -15.10 -28.50 -10.86
C GLY A 147 -16.31 -29.31 -10.36
N ILE A 148 -16.84 -28.94 -9.19
CA ILE A 148 -18.03 -29.58 -8.61
C ILE A 148 -19.27 -29.37 -9.51
N VAL A 149 -19.48 -28.15 -10.00
CA VAL A 149 -20.61 -27.83 -10.90
C VAL A 149 -20.52 -28.66 -12.18
N ASN A 150 -19.34 -28.76 -12.80
CA ASN A 150 -19.15 -29.56 -14.01
C ASN A 150 -19.40 -31.04 -13.77
N GLN A 151 -18.99 -31.58 -12.62
CA GLN A 151 -19.31 -32.96 -12.22
C GLN A 151 -20.82 -33.15 -12.07
N HIS A 152 -21.51 -32.22 -11.41
CA HIS A 152 -22.96 -32.29 -11.24
C HIS A 152 -23.71 -32.19 -12.58
N VAL A 153 -23.30 -31.26 -13.46
CA VAL A 153 -23.84 -31.12 -14.81
C VAL A 153 -23.63 -32.38 -15.65
N THR A 154 -22.54 -33.11 -15.44
CA THR A 154 -22.30 -34.39 -16.14
C THR A 154 -23.16 -35.52 -15.55
N PHE A 155 -23.40 -35.51 -14.23
CA PHE A 155 -24.13 -36.57 -13.55
C PHE A 155 -25.65 -36.47 -13.67
N VAL A 156 -26.22 -35.26 -13.79
CA VAL A 156 -27.67 -35.04 -13.93
C VAL A 156 -28.24 -35.74 -15.18
N PRO A 157 -27.69 -35.57 -16.40
CA PRO A 157 -28.16 -36.28 -17.58
C PRO A 157 -28.07 -37.81 -17.46
N GLN A 158 -27.03 -38.32 -16.78
CA GLN A 158 -26.88 -39.75 -16.56
C GLN A 158 -27.96 -40.30 -15.61
N LYS A 159 -28.34 -39.52 -14.59
CA LYS A 159 -29.47 -39.86 -13.72
C LYS A 159 -30.80 -39.78 -14.44
N ASP A 160 -31.00 -38.76 -15.26
CA ASP A 160 -32.23 -38.59 -16.04
C ASP A 160 -32.43 -39.73 -17.04
N THR A 161 -31.37 -40.12 -17.75
CA THR A 161 -31.41 -41.29 -18.65
C THR A 161 -31.68 -42.60 -17.91
N GLN A 162 -31.07 -42.81 -16.74
CA GLN A 162 -31.36 -43.98 -15.90
C GLN A 162 -32.82 -43.98 -15.42
N ALA A 163 -33.37 -42.83 -15.03
CA ALA A 163 -34.76 -42.71 -14.60
C ALA A 163 -35.75 -43.00 -15.74
N VAL A 164 -35.46 -42.51 -16.95
CA VAL A 164 -36.25 -42.82 -18.16
C VAL A 164 -36.26 -44.31 -18.45
N ASN A 165 -35.09 -44.98 -18.44
CA ASN A 165 -35.00 -46.42 -18.67
C ASN A 165 -35.80 -47.22 -17.64
N LEU A 166 -35.72 -46.84 -16.35
CA LEU A 166 -36.49 -47.49 -15.29
C LEU A 166 -38.00 -47.30 -15.45
N GLU A 167 -38.45 -46.14 -15.93
CA GLU A 167 -39.88 -45.91 -16.19
C GLU A 167 -40.36 -46.70 -17.42
N GLU A 168 -39.53 -46.87 -18.45
CA GLU A 168 -39.82 -47.76 -19.58
C GLU A 168 -39.94 -49.23 -19.16
N GLU A 169 -39.00 -49.72 -18.34
CA GLU A 169 -39.05 -51.07 -17.76
C GLU A 169 -40.32 -51.25 -16.91
N ARG A 170 -40.64 -50.27 -16.07
CA ARG A 170 -41.86 -50.27 -15.26
C ARG A 170 -43.12 -50.35 -16.12
N LEU A 171 -43.21 -49.56 -17.19
CA LEU A 171 -44.34 -49.59 -18.13
C LEU A 171 -44.45 -50.94 -18.84
N SER A 172 -43.32 -51.55 -19.22
CA SER A 172 -43.29 -52.89 -19.81
C SER A 172 -43.85 -53.94 -18.84
N LEU A 173 -43.35 -53.93 -17.60
CA LEU A 173 -43.80 -54.85 -16.55
C LEU A 173 -45.29 -54.65 -16.21
N LEU A 174 -45.79 -53.41 -16.23
CA LEU A 174 -47.21 -53.13 -16.04
C LEU A 174 -48.07 -53.74 -17.17
N ARG A 175 -47.64 -53.61 -18.43
CA ARG A 175 -48.32 -54.24 -19.57
C ARG A 175 -48.30 -55.76 -19.48
N GLU A 176 -47.17 -56.34 -19.08
CA GLU A 176 -47.07 -57.79 -18.86
C GLU A 176 -47.98 -58.26 -17.73
N ARG A 177 -48.02 -57.53 -16.60
CA ARG A 177 -48.94 -57.79 -15.50
C ARG A 177 -50.39 -57.78 -15.98
N ASP A 178 -50.79 -56.76 -16.74
CA ASP A 178 -52.17 -56.62 -17.23
C ASP A 178 -52.53 -57.73 -18.21
N ARG A 179 -51.59 -58.12 -19.09
CA ARG A 179 -51.75 -59.28 -19.97
C ARG A 179 -51.94 -60.57 -19.17
N LEU A 180 -51.10 -60.82 -18.17
CA LEU A 180 -51.20 -62.01 -17.32
C LEU A 180 -52.49 -62.02 -16.48
N ALA A 181 -52.94 -60.86 -16.02
CA ALA A 181 -54.21 -60.71 -15.32
C ALA A 181 -55.39 -61.06 -16.24
N ALA A 182 -55.37 -60.57 -17.49
CA ALA A 182 -56.38 -60.90 -18.50
C ALA A 182 -56.40 -62.41 -18.83
N THR A 183 -55.23 -63.03 -19.06
CA THR A 183 -55.17 -64.49 -19.30
C THR A 183 -55.65 -65.29 -18.09
N THR A 184 -55.34 -64.83 -16.87
CA THR A 184 -55.82 -65.48 -15.65
C THR A 184 -57.34 -65.35 -15.51
N ALA A 185 -57.91 -64.21 -15.88
CA ALA A 185 -59.36 -64.01 -15.87
C ALA A 185 -60.07 -64.94 -16.88
N GLU A 186 -59.52 -65.08 -18.09
CA GLU A 186 -60.09 -65.99 -19.10
C GLU A 186 -59.98 -67.46 -18.65
N LEU A 187 -58.82 -67.89 -18.16
CA LEU A 187 -58.65 -69.25 -17.62
C LEU A 187 -59.61 -69.54 -16.44
N LYS A 188 -59.87 -68.56 -15.57
CA LYS A 188 -60.88 -68.69 -14.50
C LYS A 188 -62.29 -68.85 -15.05
N LYS A 189 -62.63 -68.13 -16.13
CA LYS A 189 -63.93 -68.25 -16.81
C LYS A 189 -64.08 -69.60 -17.50
N GLU A 190 -63.05 -70.06 -18.20
CA GLU A 190 -63.02 -71.40 -18.78
C GLU A 190 -63.15 -72.48 -17.71
N LEU A 191 -62.43 -72.36 -16.59
CA LEU A 191 -62.55 -73.28 -15.46
C LEU A 191 -63.97 -73.31 -14.89
N ALA A 192 -64.60 -72.15 -14.71
CA ALA A 192 -65.99 -72.09 -14.25
C ALA A 192 -66.96 -72.74 -15.23
N ALA A 193 -66.77 -72.56 -16.54
CA ALA A 193 -67.56 -73.23 -17.57
C ALA A 193 -67.37 -74.76 -17.57
N TRP A 194 -66.14 -75.23 -17.37
CA TRP A 194 -65.85 -76.66 -17.22
C TRP A 194 -66.46 -77.26 -15.96
N ILE A 195 -66.40 -76.56 -14.82
CA ILE A 195 -67.05 -76.97 -13.58
C ILE A 195 -68.56 -77.12 -13.78
N GLU A 196 -69.21 -76.13 -14.42
CA GLU A 196 -70.64 -76.20 -14.70
C GLU A 196 -70.98 -77.36 -15.65
N LYS A 197 -70.15 -77.58 -16.67
CA LYS A 197 -70.34 -78.72 -17.59
C LYS A 197 -70.22 -80.06 -16.88
N VAL A 198 -69.26 -80.22 -15.97
CA VAL A 198 -69.13 -81.44 -15.15
C VAL A 198 -70.37 -81.61 -14.26
N ARG A 199 -70.86 -80.53 -13.63
CA ARG A 199 -72.07 -80.54 -12.81
C ARG A 199 -73.29 -81.03 -13.59
N VAL A 200 -73.52 -80.51 -14.81
CA VAL A 200 -74.62 -80.94 -15.68
C VAL A 200 -74.47 -82.41 -16.09
N LEU A 201 -73.27 -82.85 -16.48
CA LEU A 201 -73.02 -84.24 -16.83
C LEU A 201 -73.21 -85.20 -15.64
N ASP A 202 -72.84 -84.80 -14.43
CA ASP A 202 -73.09 -85.57 -13.21
C ASP A 202 -74.60 -85.66 -12.89
N GLU A 203 -75.36 -84.58 -13.10
CA GLU A 203 -76.84 -84.60 -12.98
C GLU A 203 -77.49 -85.53 -14.01
N GLU A 204 -77.10 -85.40 -15.29
CA GLU A 204 -77.57 -86.29 -16.36
C GLU A 204 -77.24 -87.75 -16.06
N LYS A 205 -76.00 -88.04 -15.62
CA LYS A 205 -75.60 -89.38 -15.20
C LYS A 205 -76.49 -89.92 -14.08
N LEU A 206 -76.75 -89.12 -13.03
CA LEU A 206 -77.62 -89.52 -11.92
C LEU A 206 -79.05 -89.84 -12.40
N THR A 207 -79.60 -89.04 -13.33
CA THR A 207 -80.91 -89.32 -13.92
C THR A 207 -80.90 -90.62 -14.74
N CYS A 208 -79.89 -90.85 -15.58
CA CYS A 208 -79.74 -92.10 -16.32
C CYS A 208 -79.56 -93.31 -15.40
N GLU A 209 -78.82 -93.17 -14.30
CA GLU A 209 -78.66 -94.22 -13.28
C GLU A 209 -79.99 -94.54 -12.60
N HIS A 210 -80.79 -93.51 -12.27
CA HIS A 210 -82.14 -93.68 -11.71
C HIS A 210 -83.07 -94.41 -12.70
N ASP A 211 -83.10 -93.99 -13.95
CA ASP A 211 -83.88 -94.63 -15.02
C ASP A 211 -83.44 -96.09 -15.21
N LEU A 212 -82.13 -96.38 -15.15
CA LEU A 212 -81.58 -97.74 -15.18
C LEU A 212 -82.11 -98.60 -14.03
N VAL A 213 -82.25 -98.04 -12.83
CA VAL A 213 -82.82 -98.73 -11.66
C VAL A 213 -84.30 -99.02 -11.87
N ILE A 214 -85.07 -98.06 -12.39
CA ILE A 214 -86.49 -98.25 -12.72
C ILE A 214 -86.65 -99.35 -13.76
N VAL A 215 -85.86 -99.33 -14.84
CA VAL A 215 -85.91 -100.37 -15.89
C VAL A 215 -85.52 -101.74 -15.31
N LYS A 216 -84.51 -101.81 -14.43
CA LYS A 216 -84.13 -103.05 -13.74
C LYS A 216 -85.24 -103.58 -12.83
N SER A 217 -85.93 -102.71 -12.10
CA SER A 217 -87.03 -103.12 -11.21
C SER A 217 -88.25 -103.58 -12.02
N HIS A 218 -88.56 -102.92 -13.15
CA HIS A 218 -89.58 -103.39 -14.09
C HIS A 218 -89.24 -104.76 -14.69
N LEU A 219 -87.98 -105.01 -15.04
CA LEU A 219 -87.51 -106.32 -15.51
C LEU A 219 -87.61 -107.39 -14.42
N GLN A 220 -87.31 -107.08 -13.16
CA GLN A 220 -87.49 -107.99 -12.02
C GLN A 220 -88.97 -108.28 -11.75
N GLY A 221 -89.84 -107.26 -11.80
CA GLY A 221 -91.28 -107.41 -11.67
C GLY A 221 -91.86 -108.33 -12.76
N LYS A 222 -91.43 -108.14 -14.02
CA LYS A 222 -91.82 -109.02 -15.12
C LYS A 222 -91.30 -110.45 -14.99
N ARG A 223 -90.10 -110.65 -14.42
CA ARG A 223 -89.62 -111.99 -14.06
C ARG A 223 -90.49 -112.65 -12.98
N ALA A 224 -90.86 -111.92 -11.94
CA ALA A 224 -91.71 -112.44 -10.86
C ALA A 224 -93.15 -112.75 -11.31
N GLU A 225 -93.66 -112.09 -12.36
CA GLU A 225 -94.93 -112.42 -13.01
C GLU A 225 -94.88 -113.70 -13.86
N CYS A 226 -93.70 -114.11 -14.34
CA CYS A 226 -93.53 -115.37 -15.08
C CYS A 226 -93.36 -116.61 -14.17
N ASP A 227 -93.08 -116.41 -12.88
CA ASP A 227 -92.83 -117.49 -11.91
C ASP A 227 -94.08 -117.84 -11.03
N ARG A 228 -95.29 -117.37 -11.40
CA ARG A 228 -96.60 -117.78 -10.82
C ARG A 228 -97.42 -118.55 -11.84
#